data_AF-A0A0N0MS84-F1
#
_entry.id   AF-A0A0N0MS84-F1
#
_cell.length_a   1.000
_cell.length_b   1.000
_cell.length_c   1.000
_cell.angle_alpha   90.00
_cell.angle_beta   90.00
_cell.angle_gamma   90.00
#
_symmetry.space_group_name_H-M   'P 1'
#
loop_
_entity.id
_entity.type
_entity.pdbx_description
1 polymer ?
#
loop_
_entity_poly.entity_id
_entity_poly.type
_entity_poly.pdbx_seq_one_letter_code
_entity_poly.pdbx_strand_id
1 'polypeptide(L)'
;MVRDLDRASIEHRLITMRKSVGQLDSLGPVDRARLENDPGTGLVIERILALLADLAHAINRHVSAAVLSEEPPSPAASFGAARRAGMIDTELATALVPPDGPHNVLVQLYLDSEPDEVAAIVSAARSGYGEYVRQVEAWVVVRSAEG
;
A
#
# COMPACT_ATOMS: atom_id res chain seq x y z
N MET A 1 -25.74 -12.85 3.17
CA MET A 1 -24.76 -13.95 3.22
C MET A 1 -23.47 -13.34 3.71
N VAL A 2 -23.08 -13.58 4.96
CA VAL A 2 -21.83 -13.06 5.53
C VAL A 2 -20.69 -13.74 4.78
N ARG A 3 -19.77 -12.98 4.18
CA ARG A 3 -18.56 -13.55 3.58
C ARG A 3 -17.60 -13.88 4.72
N ASP A 4 -17.17 -15.13 4.80
CA ASP A 4 -16.13 -15.51 5.74
C ASP A 4 -14.81 -14.81 5.40
N LEU A 5 -14.11 -14.39 6.44
CA LEU A 5 -12.82 -13.75 6.34
C LEU A 5 -11.75 -14.78 5.94
N ASP A 6 -11.41 -14.84 4.66
CA ASP A 6 -10.26 -15.62 4.17
C ASP A 6 -8.92 -15.06 4.67
N ARG A 7 -8.50 -15.55 5.83
CA ARG A 7 -7.27 -15.15 6.52
C ARG A 7 -6.00 -15.53 5.75
N ALA A 8 -5.97 -16.73 5.17
CA ALA A 8 -4.79 -17.22 4.45
C ALA A 8 -4.48 -16.34 3.23
N SER A 9 -5.52 -15.88 2.53
CA SER A 9 -5.37 -14.91 1.44
C SER A 9 -4.82 -13.57 1.92
N ILE A 10 -5.28 -13.05 3.07
CA ILE A 10 -4.75 -11.80 3.65
C ILE A 10 -3.26 -11.96 4.01
N GLU A 11 -2.90 -13.02 4.73
CA GLU A 11 -1.52 -13.27 5.17
C GLU A 11 -0.56 -13.42 3.98
N HIS A 12 -0.97 -14.14 2.93
CA HIS A 12 -0.18 -14.28 1.72
C HIS A 12 0.09 -12.93 1.03
N ARG A 13 -0.91 -12.04 1.02
CA ARG A 13 -0.76 -10.68 0.47
C ARG A 13 0.15 -9.83 1.33
N LEU A 14 0.04 -9.90 2.66
CA LEU A 14 0.93 -9.18 3.58
C LEU A 14 2.39 -9.63 3.45
N ILE A 15 2.64 -10.94 3.29
CA ILE A 15 3.99 -11.45 2.98
C ILE A 15 4.54 -10.83 1.70
N THR A 16 3.71 -10.75 0.66
CA THR A 16 4.09 -10.14 -0.62
C THR A 16 4.36 -8.64 -0.45
N MET A 17 3.50 -7.91 0.25
CA MET A 17 3.71 -6.49 0.55
C MET A 17 5.02 -6.25 1.31
N ARG A 18 5.31 -7.05 2.34
CA ARG A 18 6.55 -6.93 3.11
C ARG A 18 7.79 -7.12 2.24
N LYS A 19 7.77 -8.12 1.34
CA LYS A 19 8.86 -8.33 0.37
C LYS A 19 9.02 -7.13 -0.55
N SER A 20 7.92 -6.60 -1.07
CA SER A 20 7.92 -5.43 -1.95
C SER A 20 8.45 -4.16 -1.26
N VAL A 21 8.04 -3.91 -0.01
CA VAL A 21 8.61 -2.81 0.81
C VAL A 21 10.12 -3.03 0.99
N GLY A 22 10.54 -4.24 1.36
CA GLY A 22 11.97 -4.58 1.47
C GLY A 22 12.75 -4.41 0.17
N GLN A 23 12.11 -4.59 -0.99
CA GLN A 23 12.73 -4.30 -2.28
C GLN A 23 12.94 -2.81 -2.49
N LEU A 24 11.96 -1.95 -2.17
CA LEU A 24 12.15 -0.49 -2.19
C LEU A 24 13.30 -0.07 -1.27
N ASP A 25 13.41 -0.68 -0.09
CA ASP A 25 14.49 -0.43 0.86
C ASP A 25 15.86 -0.75 0.27
N SER A 26 15.94 -1.82 -0.51
CA SER A 26 17.18 -2.31 -1.12
C SER A 26 17.65 -1.50 -2.33
N LEU A 27 16.80 -0.67 -2.93
CA LEU A 27 17.17 0.20 -4.07
C LEU A 27 18.17 1.28 -3.66
N GLY A 28 18.28 1.58 -2.36
CA GLY A 28 19.12 2.66 -1.85
C GLY A 28 18.53 4.04 -2.16
N PRO A 29 19.34 5.11 -2.15
CA PRO A 29 18.89 6.45 -2.49
C PRO A 29 18.36 6.53 -3.92
N VAL A 30 17.14 7.01 -4.07
CA VAL A 30 16.53 7.32 -5.37
C VAL A 30 16.65 8.83 -5.58
N ASP A 31 17.69 9.25 -6.31
CA ASP A 31 17.89 10.64 -6.71
C ASP A 31 17.81 10.78 -8.25
N ARG A 32 17.76 12.03 -8.72
CA ARG A 32 17.71 12.34 -10.15
C ARG A 32 18.83 11.67 -10.95
N ALA A 33 20.06 11.74 -10.45
CA ALA A 33 21.21 11.15 -11.12
C ALA A 33 21.05 9.63 -11.28
N ARG A 34 20.50 8.94 -10.28
CA ARG A 34 20.21 7.51 -10.37
C ARG A 34 19.15 7.22 -11.42
N LEU A 35 18.06 7.97 -11.43
CA LEU A 35 16.95 7.77 -12.38
C LEU A 35 17.36 8.06 -13.83
N GLU A 36 18.22 9.05 -14.06
CA GLU A 36 18.77 9.38 -15.38
C GLU A 36 19.75 8.32 -15.89
N ASN A 37 20.64 7.81 -15.02
CA ASN A 37 21.67 6.84 -15.41
C ASN A 37 21.15 5.39 -15.45
N ASP A 38 20.04 5.11 -14.78
CA ASP A 38 19.40 3.79 -14.74
C ASP A 38 17.86 3.92 -14.82
N PRO A 39 17.30 4.14 -16.02
CA PRO A 39 15.85 4.22 -16.23
C PRO A 39 15.09 2.97 -15.76
N GLY A 40 15.78 1.81 -15.69
CA GLY A 40 15.20 0.57 -15.15
C GLY A 40 14.81 0.69 -13.68
N THR A 41 15.53 1.49 -12.89
CA THR A 41 15.19 1.76 -11.49
C THR A 41 13.80 2.42 -11.38
N GLY A 42 13.49 3.40 -12.23
CA GLY A 42 12.18 4.07 -12.24
C GLY A 42 11.02 3.11 -12.50
N LEU A 43 11.17 2.23 -13.49
CA LEU A 43 10.17 1.21 -13.83
C LEU A 43 9.95 0.19 -12.70
N VAL A 44 11.03 -0.20 -12.01
CA VAL A 44 10.94 -1.11 -10.86
C VAL A 44 10.18 -0.45 -9.72
N ILE A 45 10.48 0.81 -9.42
CA ILE A 45 9.77 1.60 -8.40
C ILE A 45 8.28 1.68 -8.74
N GLU A 46 7.95 2.11 -9.96
CA GLU A 46 6.57 2.22 -10.43
C GLU A 46 5.81 0.91 -10.24
N ARG A 47 6.42 -0.21 -10.66
CA ARG A 47 5.80 -1.53 -10.56
C ARG A 47 5.58 -1.96 -9.11
N ILE A 48 6.54 -1.70 -8.22
CA ILE A 48 6.40 -2.04 -6.81
C ILE A 48 5.28 -1.20 -6.18
N LEU A 49 5.21 0.10 -6.46
CA LEU A 49 4.18 0.98 -5.91
C LEU A 49 2.78 0.58 -6.38
N ALA A 50 2.62 0.23 -7.65
CA ALA A 50 1.35 -0.27 -8.18
C ALA A 50 0.93 -1.57 -7.49
N LEU A 51 1.88 -2.51 -7.33
CA LEU A 51 1.62 -3.78 -6.64
C LEU A 51 1.19 -3.57 -5.17
N LEU A 52 1.85 -2.67 -4.44
CA LEU A 52 1.50 -2.35 -3.06
C LEU A 52 0.08 -1.78 -2.96
N ALA A 53 -0.28 -0.86 -3.85
CA ALA A 53 -1.62 -0.28 -3.90
C ALA A 53 -2.70 -1.33 -4.20
N ASP A 54 -2.46 -2.20 -5.18
CA ASP A 54 -3.40 -3.26 -5.55
C ASP A 54 -3.60 -4.28 -4.42
N LEU A 55 -2.52 -4.67 -3.74
CA LEU A 55 -2.58 -5.61 -2.62
C LEU A 55 -3.33 -5.01 -1.43
N ALA A 56 -3.03 -3.76 -1.06
CA ALA A 56 -3.73 -3.05 0.01
C ALA A 56 -5.23 -2.92 -0.33
N HIS A 57 -5.56 -2.54 -1.57
CA HIS A 57 -6.95 -2.43 -2.01
C HIS A 57 -7.70 -3.77 -1.92
N ALA A 58 -7.07 -4.87 -2.38
CA ALA A 58 -7.67 -6.20 -2.33
C ALA A 58 -7.91 -6.65 -0.88
N ILE A 59 -6.96 -6.42 0.03
CA ILE A 59 -7.11 -6.71 1.46
C ILE A 59 -8.26 -5.87 2.04
N ASN A 60 -8.24 -4.55 1.84
CA ASN A 60 -9.23 -3.62 2.38
C ASN A 60 -10.65 -3.99 1.95
N ARG A 61 -10.84 -4.31 0.66
CA ARG A 61 -12.13 -4.74 0.12
C ARG A 61 -12.62 -6.04 0.73
N HIS A 62 -11.73 -7.03 0.83
CA HIS A 62 -12.08 -8.32 1.40
C HIS A 62 -12.51 -8.20 2.86
N VAL A 63 -11.75 -7.45 3.66
CA VAL A 63 -12.11 -7.19 5.06
C VAL A 63 -13.38 -6.36 5.17
N SER A 64 -13.54 -5.30 4.37
CA SER A 64 -14.74 -4.47 4.34
C SER A 64 -16.00 -5.30 4.06
N ALA A 65 -15.94 -6.22 3.09
CA ALA A 65 -17.05 -7.09 2.75
C ALA A 65 -17.38 -8.07 3.89
N ALA A 66 -16.37 -8.61 4.58
CA ALA A 66 -16.55 -9.58 5.65
C ALA A 66 -16.99 -8.94 7.00
N VAL A 67 -16.45 -7.76 7.32
CA VAL A 67 -16.58 -7.15 8.65
C VAL A 67 -17.63 -6.04 8.68
N LEU A 68 -17.73 -5.26 7.61
CA LEU A 68 -18.66 -4.13 7.52
C LEU A 68 -19.86 -4.43 6.62
N SER A 69 -19.82 -5.52 5.83
CA SER A 69 -20.79 -5.79 4.76
C SER A 69 -20.85 -4.68 3.71
N GLU A 70 -19.70 -4.04 3.44
CA GLU A 70 -19.57 -2.92 2.51
C GLU A 70 -18.59 -3.25 1.37
N GLU A 71 -18.88 -2.76 0.17
CA GLU A 71 -17.98 -2.82 -0.99
C GLU A 71 -17.50 -1.39 -1.31
N PRO A 72 -16.24 -1.03 -1.00
CA PRO A 72 -15.72 0.30 -1.26
C PRO A 72 -15.74 0.65 -2.77
N PRO A 73 -16.23 1.83 -3.17
CA PRO A 73 -16.40 2.19 -4.60
C PRO A 73 -15.09 2.53 -5.31
N SER A 74 -13.98 2.69 -4.59
CA SER A 74 -12.68 3.03 -5.15
C SER A 74 -11.51 2.57 -4.26
N PRO A 75 -10.28 2.51 -4.81
CA PRO A 75 -9.07 2.28 -4.01
C PRO A 75 -8.92 3.26 -2.85
N ALA A 76 -9.13 4.56 -3.09
CA ALA A 76 -9.07 5.57 -2.05
C ALA A 76 -10.12 5.34 -0.94
N ALA A 77 -11.36 5.04 -1.31
CA ALA A 77 -12.43 4.76 -0.35
C ALA A 77 -12.15 3.50 0.49
N SER A 78 -11.37 2.55 -0.03
CA SER A 78 -11.04 1.31 0.67
C SER A 78 -10.19 1.52 1.91
N PHE A 79 -9.31 2.53 1.95
CA PHE A 79 -8.55 2.88 3.17
C PHE A 79 -9.47 3.44 4.27
N GLY A 80 -10.47 4.22 3.89
CA GLY A 80 -11.51 4.67 4.82
C GLY A 80 -12.32 3.50 5.43
N ALA A 81 -12.58 2.46 4.64
CA ALA A 81 -13.24 1.24 5.11
C ALA A 81 -12.32 0.41 6.03
N ALA A 82 -11.04 0.28 5.69
CA ALA A 82 -10.04 -0.40 6.52
C ALA A 82 -9.93 0.25 7.91
N ARG A 83 -9.94 1.59 7.97
CA ARG A 83 -9.99 2.33 9.23
C ARG A 83 -11.25 2.04 10.03
N ARG A 84 -12.43 2.04 9.40
CA ARG A 84 -13.70 1.71 10.07
C ARG A 84 -13.74 0.27 10.59
N ALA A 85 -13.08 -0.66 9.89
CA ALA A 85 -12.91 -2.04 10.33
C ALA A 85 -11.85 -2.22 11.44
N GLY A 86 -11.17 -1.13 11.84
CA GLY A 86 -10.13 -1.12 12.87
C GLY A 86 -8.79 -1.69 12.42
N MET A 87 -8.59 -1.90 11.12
CA MET A 87 -7.35 -2.47 10.57
C MET A 87 -6.18 -1.50 10.63
N ILE A 88 -6.48 -0.22 10.44
CA ILE A 88 -5.51 0.87 10.41
C ILE A 88 -6.05 2.08 11.17
N ASP A 89 -5.16 2.92 11.68
CA ASP A 89 -5.53 4.19 12.31
C ASP A 89 -5.92 5.28 11.30
N THR A 90 -6.37 6.42 11.81
CA THR A 90 -6.80 7.56 10.99
C THR A 90 -5.62 8.23 10.27
N GLU A 91 -4.46 8.33 10.92
CA GLU A 91 -3.29 9.00 10.36
C GLU A 91 -2.80 8.25 9.12
N LEU A 92 -2.66 6.94 9.22
CA LEU A 92 -2.25 6.08 8.12
C LEU A 92 -3.29 6.03 7.00
N ALA A 93 -4.58 5.97 7.34
CA ALA A 93 -5.64 5.99 6.35
C ALA A 93 -5.64 7.29 5.52
N THR A 94 -5.28 8.41 6.13
CA THR A 94 -5.11 9.69 5.42
C THR A 94 -3.81 9.72 4.62
N ALA A 95 -2.69 9.26 5.19
CA ALA A 95 -1.38 9.28 4.53
C ALA A 95 -1.31 8.40 3.28
N LEU A 96 -2.02 7.26 3.27
CA LEU A 96 -2.03 6.33 2.13
C LEU A 96 -3.04 6.72 1.03
N VAL A 97 -3.88 7.72 1.26
CA VAL A 97 -4.67 8.35 0.21
C VAL A 97 -3.81 9.47 -0.37
N PRO A 98 -3.12 9.24 -1.50
CA PRO A 98 -2.26 10.27 -2.08
C PRO A 98 -3.07 11.49 -2.52
N PRO A 99 -2.50 12.70 -2.39
CA PRO A 99 -3.04 13.89 -3.06
C PRO A 99 -2.91 13.68 -4.58
N ASP A 100 -4.02 13.80 -5.30
CA ASP A 100 -4.11 13.74 -6.76
C ASP A 100 -3.69 12.42 -7.45
N GLY A 101 -4.07 11.27 -6.87
CA GLY A 101 -4.05 9.96 -7.55
C GLY A 101 -2.92 9.02 -7.08
N PRO A 102 -2.95 7.72 -7.45
CA PRO A 102 -2.05 6.70 -6.89
C PRO A 102 -0.56 7.06 -7.00
N HIS A 103 0.24 6.69 -5.97
CA HIS A 103 1.68 6.96 -5.93
C HIS A 103 2.43 6.53 -7.20
N ASN A 104 2.06 5.40 -7.82
CA ASN A 104 2.67 4.92 -9.06
C ASN A 104 2.37 5.84 -10.26
N VAL A 105 1.17 6.43 -10.32
CA VAL A 105 0.81 7.40 -11.36
C VAL A 105 1.62 8.68 -11.18
N LEU A 106 1.78 9.14 -9.93
CA LEU A 106 2.64 10.30 -9.63
C LEU A 106 4.10 10.01 -10.00
N VAL A 107 4.66 8.86 -9.63
CA VAL A 107 6.03 8.48 -10.05
C VAL A 107 6.17 8.51 -11.56
N GLN A 108 5.22 7.95 -12.32
CA GLN A 108 5.29 7.96 -13.78
C GLN A 108 5.29 9.41 -14.33
N LEU A 109 4.43 10.28 -13.81
CA LEU A 109 4.38 11.69 -14.22
C LEU A 109 5.69 12.42 -13.87
N TYR A 110 6.23 12.19 -12.68
CA TYR A 110 7.42 12.89 -12.19
C TYR A 110 8.73 12.38 -12.78
N LEU A 111 8.79 11.11 -13.22
CA LEU A 111 9.94 10.61 -13.97
C LEU A 111 10.17 11.42 -15.25
N ASP A 112 9.10 11.96 -15.86
CA ASP A 112 9.18 12.74 -17.09
C ASP A 112 9.36 14.26 -16.84
N SER A 113 8.88 14.79 -15.71
CA SER A 113 8.84 16.24 -15.45
C SER A 113 9.74 16.73 -14.31
N GLU A 114 9.74 16.05 -13.15
CA GLU A 114 10.39 16.53 -11.92
C GLU A 114 10.93 15.36 -11.08
N PRO A 115 12.07 14.76 -11.47
CA PRO A 115 12.58 13.52 -10.86
C PRO A 115 12.98 13.66 -9.38
N ASP A 116 13.16 14.88 -8.87
CA ASP A 116 13.45 15.12 -7.44
C ASP A 116 12.24 14.79 -6.54
N GLU A 117 11.01 14.87 -7.08
CA GLU A 117 9.77 14.54 -6.35
C GLU A 117 9.59 13.02 -6.19
N VAL A 118 10.21 12.21 -7.07
CA VAL A 118 10.16 10.74 -7.00
C VAL A 118 10.74 10.23 -5.68
N ALA A 119 11.80 10.87 -5.18
CA ALA A 119 12.43 10.50 -3.91
C ALA A 119 11.44 10.61 -2.72
N ALA A 120 10.68 11.71 -2.68
CA ALA A 120 9.69 11.96 -1.64
C ALA A 120 8.53 10.95 -1.72
N ILE A 121 8.05 10.65 -2.94
CA ILE A 121 6.99 9.66 -3.17
C ILE A 121 7.42 8.26 -2.73
N VAL A 122 8.63 7.84 -3.10
CA VAL A 122 9.17 6.53 -2.70
C VAL A 122 9.32 6.45 -1.18
N SER A 123 9.83 7.52 -0.55
CA SER A 123 9.98 7.58 0.90
C SER A 123 8.62 7.50 1.62
N ALA A 124 7.64 8.28 1.16
CA ALA A 124 6.29 8.27 1.71
C ALA A 124 5.62 6.90 1.57
N ALA A 125 5.71 6.30 0.38
CA ALA A 125 5.15 4.97 0.13
C ALA A 125 5.83 3.87 0.95
N ARG A 126 7.16 3.92 1.09
CA ARG A 126 7.92 2.99 1.95
C ARG A 126 7.42 3.03 3.39
N SER A 127 7.35 4.24 3.96
CA SER A 127 6.87 4.45 5.33
C SER A 127 5.41 4.01 5.49
N GLY A 128 4.53 4.49 4.61
CA GLY A 128 3.10 4.21 4.66
C GLY A 128 2.77 2.73 4.50
N TYR A 129 3.31 2.05 3.49
CA TYR A 129 3.03 0.62 3.31
C TYR A 129 3.73 -0.27 4.33
N GLY A 130 4.89 0.13 4.86
CA GLY A 130 5.52 -0.56 5.98
C GLY A 130 4.62 -0.53 7.23
N GLU A 131 4.07 0.64 7.53
CA GLU A 131 3.17 0.82 8.67
C GLU A 131 1.82 0.12 8.45
N TYR A 132 1.28 0.14 7.23
CA TYR A 132 0.10 -0.64 6.87
C TYR A 132 0.27 -2.14 7.13
N VAL A 133 1.39 -2.72 6.67
CA VAL A 133 1.67 -4.15 6.93
C VAL A 133 1.70 -4.42 8.42
N ARG A 134 2.38 -3.58 9.21
CA ARG A 134 2.47 -3.73 10.67
C ARG A 134 1.09 -3.70 11.35
N GLN A 135 0.26 -2.71 11.02
CA GLN A 135 -1.05 -2.55 11.65
C GLN A 135 -2.03 -3.67 11.26
N VAL A 136 -2.06 -4.05 9.98
CA VAL A 136 -2.93 -5.14 9.51
C VAL A 136 -2.51 -6.48 10.09
N GLU A 137 -1.20 -6.76 10.21
CA GLU A 137 -0.71 -7.99 10.86
C GLU A 137 -1.14 -8.05 12.33
N ALA A 138 -1.02 -6.94 13.07
CA ALA A 138 -1.49 -6.87 14.45
C ALA A 138 -3.01 -7.13 14.54
N TRP A 139 -3.79 -6.53 13.65
CA TRP A 139 -5.24 -6.75 13.57
C TRP A 139 -5.60 -8.22 13.29
N VAL A 140 -4.90 -8.86 12.34
CA VAL A 140 -5.08 -10.29 12.02
C VAL A 140 -4.82 -11.15 13.26
N VAL A 141 -3.74 -10.89 14.01
CA VAL A 141 -3.39 -11.64 15.23
C VAL A 141 -4.46 -11.49 16.32
N VAL A 142 -4.90 -10.26 16.61
CA VAL A 142 -5.94 -10.00 17.62
C VAL A 142 -7.22 -10.76 17.29
N ARG A 143 -7.66 -10.71 16.02
CA ARG A 143 -8.83 -11.43 15.53
C ARG A 143 -8.71 -12.95 15.54
N SER A 144 -7.50 -13.50 15.61
CA SER A 144 -7.29 -14.95 15.80
C SER A 144 -7.48 -15.36 17.26
N ALA A 145 -7.32 -14.45 18.21
CA ALA A 145 -7.49 -14.74 19.64
C ALA A 145 -8.94 -14.61 20.12
N GLU A 146 -9.80 -13.96 19.33
CA GLU A 146 -11.22 -13.70 19.63
C GLU A 146 -12.18 -14.79 19.12
N GLY A 147 -11.70 -15.71 18.28
CA GLY A 147 -12.48 -16.83 17.71
C GLY A 147 -12.01 -18.18 18.22
#